data_AF-A0A380WS95-F1
#
_entry.id   AF-A0A380WS95-F1
#
_cell.length_a   1.000
_cell.length_b   1.000
_cell.length_c   1.000
_cell.angle_alpha   90.00
_cell.angle_beta   90.00
_cell.angle_gamma   90.00
#
_symmetry.space_group_name_H-M   'P 1'
#
loop_
_entity.id
_entity.type
_entity.pdbx_description
1 polymer ?
#
loop_
_entity_poly.entity_id
_entity_poly.type
_entity_poly.pdbx_seq_one_letter_code
_entity_poly.pdbx_strand_id
1 'polypeptide(L)'
;MNDLKKLFKVIWKRFSVWIGLFAILTFMINGLSAREQTKQYQEYLTSSVANMARNLEVEAPRAGKKFDKDYIEKSDEIFEKFVKKYNIKFADQDESDFYPSVYMDDNSDIDYELMDQASQYKQVKRFLSSRTLGEEYYLKNIFAPILFFICVIGFLITSLEQSLPYYEFSTMFPWKKRDEVWMKALILFGLGLLVLLANFIVSSLILTSSSLANIVSPPSMGSLLLKMILIMLATSIMIVSTGMIAGNFLGHIGMMVVSVGGIELIWQNIRVIISVFSQDTIVNLDQGYEKFINNISLFAKPFMSILYTRTFYQSEFAYLIIAILWAILAYLVSQKLGGEKSGYMIISTSVEKIVKVLGIVSLTSLFYVILSDTILGSNNIIIDIAIYALGLLISIKLFDILFKIRLKF
;
A
#
# COMPACT_ATOMS: atom_id res chain seq x y z
N MET A 1 1.46 -19.21 -27.45
CA MET A 1 1.98 -19.02 -26.07
C MET A 1 2.76 -20.24 -25.55
N ASN A 2 3.72 -20.78 -26.32
CA ASN A 2 4.55 -21.89 -25.83
C ASN A 2 5.61 -21.41 -24.82
N ASP A 3 6.13 -20.20 -25.03
CA ASP A 3 7.23 -19.66 -24.21
C ASP A 3 6.78 -19.18 -22.83
N LEU A 4 5.60 -18.55 -22.71
CA LEU A 4 5.00 -18.25 -21.40
C LEU A 4 4.85 -19.52 -20.55
N LYS A 5 4.36 -20.61 -21.15
CA LYS A 5 4.20 -21.90 -20.46
C LYS A 5 5.56 -22.49 -20.05
N LYS A 6 6.59 -22.38 -20.90
CA LYS A 6 7.95 -22.81 -20.57
C LYS A 6 8.54 -21.97 -19.44
N LEU A 7 8.39 -20.65 -19.48
CA LEU A 7 8.86 -19.75 -18.42
C LEU A 7 8.17 -20.03 -17.10
N PHE A 8 6.85 -20.23 -17.11
CA PHE A 8 6.10 -20.63 -15.92
C PHE A 8 6.64 -21.93 -15.32
N LYS A 9 6.90 -22.96 -16.14
CA LYS A 9 7.51 -24.22 -15.66
C LYS A 9 8.89 -24.00 -15.02
N VAL A 10 9.70 -23.10 -15.58
CA VAL A 10 11.02 -22.75 -14.99
C VAL A 10 10.84 -22.06 -13.64
N ILE A 11 10.00 -21.02 -13.58
CA ILE A 11 9.71 -20.29 -12.34
C ILE A 11 9.17 -21.25 -11.28
N TRP A 12 8.20 -22.09 -11.65
CA TRP A 12 7.62 -23.06 -10.74
C TRP A 12 8.66 -24.06 -10.22
N LYS A 13 9.49 -24.63 -11.09
CA LYS A 13 10.54 -25.59 -10.67
C LYS A 13 11.52 -24.98 -9.66
N ARG A 14 11.77 -23.67 -9.72
CA ARG A 14 12.76 -22.99 -8.87
C ARG A 14 12.17 -22.36 -7.62
N PHE A 15 11.01 -21.75 -7.74
CA PHE A 15 10.44 -20.89 -6.71
C PHE A 15 9.12 -21.44 -6.14
N SER A 16 8.64 -22.62 -6.56
CA SER A 16 7.36 -23.20 -6.08
C SER A 16 7.28 -23.29 -4.56
N VAL A 17 8.35 -23.69 -3.87
CA VAL A 17 8.37 -23.75 -2.40
C VAL A 17 8.11 -22.36 -1.80
N TRP A 18 8.80 -21.33 -2.29
CA TRP A 18 8.61 -19.95 -1.84
C TRP A 18 7.23 -19.42 -2.19
N ILE A 19 6.77 -19.63 -3.42
CA ILE A 19 5.42 -19.26 -3.88
C ILE A 19 4.36 -19.90 -2.99
N GLY A 20 4.49 -21.19 -2.69
CA GLY A 20 3.58 -21.92 -1.80
C GLY A 20 3.60 -21.40 -0.37
N LEU A 21 4.79 -21.19 0.20
CA LEU A 21 4.95 -20.66 1.57
C LEU A 21 4.35 -19.26 1.71
N PHE A 22 4.65 -18.34 0.78
CA PHE A 22 4.08 -16.98 0.83
C PHE A 22 2.58 -16.98 0.54
N ALA A 23 2.06 -17.89 -0.29
CA ALA A 23 0.63 -18.04 -0.47
C ALA A 23 -0.06 -18.51 0.83
N ILE A 24 0.48 -19.52 1.50
CA ILE A 24 -0.03 -20.00 2.80
C ILE A 24 0.02 -18.88 3.84
N LEU A 25 1.13 -18.15 3.94
CA LEU A 25 1.25 -17.01 4.85
C LEU A 25 0.18 -15.94 4.54
N THR A 26 -0.06 -15.64 3.27
CA THR A 26 -1.08 -14.68 2.84
C THR A 26 -2.48 -15.15 3.25
N PHE A 27 -2.78 -16.45 3.09
CA PHE A 27 -4.04 -17.05 3.52
C PHE A 27 -4.22 -16.97 5.04
N MET A 28 -3.15 -17.24 5.81
CA MET A 28 -3.17 -17.14 7.27
C MET A 28 -3.41 -15.70 7.75
N ILE A 29 -2.70 -14.73 7.18
CA ILE A 29 -2.86 -13.31 7.52
C ILE A 29 -4.29 -12.86 7.24
N ASN A 30 -4.83 -13.18 6.06
CA ASN A 30 -6.21 -12.87 5.73
C ASN A 30 -7.19 -13.53 6.71
N GLY A 31 -7.07 -14.84 6.93
CA GLY A 31 -7.97 -15.58 7.82
C GLY A 31 -7.96 -15.07 9.26
N LEU A 32 -6.80 -14.76 9.81
CA LEU A 32 -6.66 -14.18 11.15
C LEU A 32 -7.26 -12.77 11.20
N SER A 33 -6.96 -11.92 10.23
CA SER A 33 -7.43 -10.52 10.19
C SER A 33 -8.96 -10.46 10.01
N ALA A 34 -9.50 -11.27 9.11
CA ALA A 34 -10.94 -11.44 8.91
C ALA A 34 -11.67 -11.89 10.18
N ARG A 35 -11.10 -12.88 10.88
CA ARG A 35 -11.66 -13.36 12.16
C ARG A 35 -11.60 -12.29 13.24
N GLU A 36 -10.48 -11.59 13.37
CA GLU A 36 -10.33 -10.55 14.38
C GLU A 36 -11.29 -9.38 14.12
N GLN A 37 -11.41 -8.95 12.87
CA GLN A 37 -12.32 -7.86 12.51
C GLN A 37 -13.79 -8.24 12.73
N THR A 38 -14.22 -9.45 12.37
CA THR A 38 -15.60 -9.90 12.66
C THR A 38 -15.88 -10.00 14.16
N LYS A 39 -14.90 -10.45 14.95
CA LYS A 39 -14.99 -10.48 16.42
C LYS A 39 -15.09 -9.08 17.00
N GLN A 40 -14.24 -8.16 16.55
CA GLN A 40 -14.25 -6.76 16.98
C GLN A 40 -15.59 -6.07 16.70
N TYR A 41 -16.15 -6.24 15.50
CA TYR A 41 -17.47 -5.64 15.20
C TYR A 41 -18.61 -6.29 16.00
N GLN A 42 -18.52 -7.58 16.32
CA GLN A 42 -19.46 -8.20 17.26
C GLN A 42 -19.36 -7.58 18.65
N GLU A 43 -18.14 -7.36 19.16
CA GLU A 43 -17.90 -6.75 20.47
C GLU A 43 -18.35 -5.28 20.50
N TYR A 44 -18.06 -4.51 19.45
CA TYR A 44 -18.55 -3.14 19.30
C TYR A 44 -20.07 -3.10 19.28
N LEU A 45 -20.73 -3.98 18.52
CA LEU A 45 -22.19 -4.01 18.46
C LEU A 45 -22.82 -4.33 19.81
N THR A 46 -22.31 -5.36 20.50
CA THR A 46 -22.88 -5.81 21.77
C THR A 46 -22.59 -4.84 22.91
N SER A 47 -21.35 -4.37 23.03
CA SER A 47 -20.91 -3.50 24.13
C SER A 47 -21.48 -2.10 23.99
N SER A 48 -21.45 -1.50 22.80
CA SER A 48 -22.03 -0.16 22.59
C SER A 48 -23.53 -0.15 22.88
N VAL A 49 -24.29 -1.12 22.37
CA VAL A 49 -25.74 -1.20 22.61
C VAL A 49 -26.05 -1.44 24.08
N ALA A 50 -25.32 -2.34 24.76
CA ALA A 50 -25.53 -2.59 26.18
C ALA A 50 -25.21 -1.37 27.06
N ASN A 51 -24.14 -0.64 26.75
CA ASN A 51 -23.75 0.57 27.48
C ASN A 51 -24.74 1.71 27.23
N MET A 52 -25.14 1.94 25.97
CA MET A 52 -26.17 2.93 25.62
C MET A 52 -27.50 2.62 26.31
N ALA A 53 -27.93 1.34 26.32
CA ALA A 53 -29.14 0.91 27.00
C ALA A 53 -29.09 1.17 28.51
N ARG A 54 -27.96 0.86 29.16
CA ARG A 54 -27.72 1.14 30.58
C ARG A 54 -27.81 2.65 30.87
N ASN A 55 -27.19 3.47 30.04
CA ASN A 55 -27.22 4.94 30.15
C ASN A 55 -28.61 5.54 29.90
N LEU A 56 -29.49 4.80 29.24
CA LEU A 56 -30.90 5.15 29.02
C LEU A 56 -31.86 4.48 30.00
N GLU A 57 -31.36 3.62 30.90
CA GLU A 57 -32.16 2.82 31.83
C GLU A 57 -33.22 1.94 31.12
N VAL A 58 -32.87 1.42 29.94
CA VAL A 58 -33.70 0.48 29.17
C VAL A 58 -33.03 -0.89 29.06
N GLU A 59 -33.81 -1.93 28.80
CA GLU A 59 -33.26 -3.27 28.56
C GLU A 59 -32.57 -3.33 27.19
N ALA A 60 -31.33 -3.87 27.18
CA ALA A 60 -30.64 -4.17 25.94
C ALA A 60 -31.32 -5.35 25.20
N PRO A 61 -31.37 -5.32 23.85
CA PRO A 61 -31.89 -6.43 23.07
C PRO A 61 -31.09 -7.71 23.35
N ARG A 62 -31.77 -8.85 23.43
CA ARG A 62 -31.12 -10.15 23.63
C ARG A 62 -30.61 -10.68 22.29
N ALA A 63 -29.31 -10.88 22.20
CA ALA A 63 -28.71 -11.52 21.03
C ALA A 63 -28.95 -13.04 21.05
N GLY A 64 -29.37 -13.60 19.92
CA GLY A 64 -29.28 -15.05 19.66
C GLY A 64 -27.85 -15.49 19.32
N LYS A 65 -27.67 -16.73 18.85
CA LYS A 65 -26.37 -17.22 18.35
C LYS A 65 -25.84 -16.41 17.15
N LYS A 66 -26.76 -15.85 16.37
CA LYS A 66 -26.49 -14.88 15.30
C LYS A 66 -27.42 -13.70 15.52
N PHE A 67 -26.94 -12.49 15.23
CA PHE A 67 -27.80 -11.30 15.24
C PHE A 67 -28.81 -11.39 14.10
N ASP A 68 -29.99 -10.86 14.31
CA ASP A 68 -31.06 -10.78 13.31
C ASP A 68 -31.49 -9.32 13.09
N LYS A 69 -32.47 -9.12 12.23
CA LYS A 69 -32.98 -7.78 11.92
C LYS A 69 -33.65 -7.13 13.12
N ASP A 70 -34.38 -7.89 13.93
CA ASP A 70 -35.05 -7.40 15.15
C ASP A 70 -34.04 -6.86 16.16
N TYR A 71 -32.91 -7.55 16.36
CA TYR A 71 -31.81 -7.05 17.19
C TYR A 71 -31.30 -5.70 16.70
N ILE A 72 -31.11 -5.54 15.38
CA ILE A 72 -30.60 -4.28 14.79
C ILE A 72 -31.63 -3.16 14.89
N GLU A 73 -32.91 -3.43 14.61
CA GLU A 73 -33.99 -2.45 14.72
C GLU A 73 -34.10 -1.90 16.16
N LYS A 74 -34.08 -2.77 17.17
CA LYS A 74 -34.07 -2.36 18.58
C LYS A 74 -32.80 -1.60 18.97
N SER A 75 -31.66 -1.99 18.40
CA SER A 75 -30.39 -1.31 18.64
C SER A 75 -30.38 0.10 18.03
N ASP A 76 -31.01 0.29 16.86
CA ASP A 76 -31.17 1.59 16.21
C ASP A 76 -32.04 2.51 17.05
N GLU A 77 -33.14 2.02 17.62
CA GLU A 77 -33.98 2.81 18.53
C GLU A 77 -33.21 3.28 19.78
N ILE A 78 -32.39 2.41 20.37
CA ILE A 78 -31.53 2.74 21.51
C ILE A 78 -30.52 3.80 21.11
N PHE A 79 -29.87 3.64 19.97
CA PHE A 79 -28.89 4.60 19.44
C PHE A 79 -29.51 5.98 19.21
N GLU A 80 -30.66 6.06 18.55
CA GLU A 80 -31.35 7.34 18.29
C GLU A 80 -31.74 8.06 19.58
N LYS A 81 -32.27 7.32 20.58
CA LYS A 81 -32.59 7.86 21.90
C LYS A 81 -31.33 8.36 22.62
N PHE A 82 -30.23 7.61 22.53
CA PHE A 82 -28.96 7.93 23.19
C PHE A 82 -28.33 9.19 22.60
N VAL A 83 -28.19 9.25 21.28
CA VAL A 83 -27.64 10.40 20.55
C VAL A 83 -28.46 11.66 20.83
N LYS A 84 -29.79 11.54 20.89
CA LYS A 84 -30.68 12.65 21.23
C LYS A 84 -30.56 13.10 22.68
N LYS A 85 -30.48 12.18 23.65
CA LYS A 85 -30.34 12.50 25.08
C LYS A 85 -29.06 13.30 25.37
N TYR A 86 -27.95 12.93 24.72
CA TYR A 86 -26.63 13.54 24.95
C TYR A 86 -26.21 14.54 23.86
N ASN A 87 -27.10 14.88 22.92
CA ASN A 87 -26.85 15.84 21.83
C ASN A 87 -25.57 15.55 21.03
N ILE A 88 -25.29 14.26 20.76
CA ILE A 88 -24.10 13.84 20.02
C ILE A 88 -24.32 14.15 18.54
N LYS A 89 -23.38 14.89 17.94
CA LYS A 89 -23.40 15.21 16.51
C LYS A 89 -22.23 14.52 15.83
N PHE A 90 -22.44 14.06 14.61
CA PHE A 90 -21.43 13.39 13.80
C PHE A 90 -20.94 14.30 12.68
N ALA A 91 -19.71 14.07 12.22
CA ALA A 91 -19.16 14.81 11.09
C ALA A 91 -19.90 14.49 9.79
N ASP A 92 -20.14 15.51 8.96
CA ASP A 92 -20.66 15.35 7.58
C ASP A 92 -19.50 15.14 6.59
N GLN A 93 -18.68 14.11 6.83
CA GLN A 93 -17.58 13.73 5.94
C GLN A 93 -17.62 12.23 5.67
N ASP A 94 -17.70 11.83 4.40
CA ASP A 94 -17.85 10.43 3.97
C ASP A 94 -16.79 9.46 4.56
N GLU A 95 -15.61 9.94 4.97
CA GLU A 95 -14.53 9.10 5.55
C GLU A 95 -14.46 9.13 7.10
N SER A 96 -15.13 10.07 7.75
CA SER A 96 -15.10 10.25 9.21
C SER A 96 -16.49 10.40 9.84
N ASP A 97 -17.55 10.09 9.09
CA ASP A 97 -18.95 10.21 9.53
C ASP A 97 -19.27 9.39 10.78
N PHE A 98 -18.49 8.38 11.10
CA PHE A 98 -18.61 7.58 12.33
C PHE A 98 -17.95 8.24 13.55
N TYR A 99 -17.12 9.26 13.36
CA TYR A 99 -16.62 10.09 14.46
C TYR A 99 -17.59 11.25 14.72
N PRO A 100 -18.02 11.42 15.98
CA PRO A 100 -18.62 12.66 16.46
C PRO A 100 -17.83 13.89 16.01
N SER A 101 -18.53 14.92 15.54
CA SER A 101 -17.94 16.17 15.02
C SER A 101 -17.10 16.91 16.06
N VAL A 102 -17.33 16.59 17.32
CA VAL A 102 -16.77 17.26 18.49
C VAL A 102 -15.50 16.56 19.01
N TYR A 103 -15.10 15.42 18.46
CA TYR A 103 -13.78 14.81 18.74
C TYR A 103 -12.59 15.71 18.39
N MET A 104 -12.83 16.82 17.70
CA MET A 104 -11.85 17.82 17.26
C MET A 104 -11.93 19.14 18.06
N ASP A 105 -12.78 19.24 19.09
CA ASP A 105 -12.99 20.46 19.88
C ASP A 105 -12.82 20.17 21.38
N ASP A 106 -11.68 20.59 21.95
CA ASP A 106 -11.30 20.36 23.36
C ASP A 106 -12.27 20.99 24.39
N ASN A 107 -13.23 21.81 23.94
CA ASN A 107 -14.20 22.52 24.79
C ASN A 107 -15.57 21.83 24.91
N SER A 108 -15.70 20.56 24.55
CA SER A 108 -16.98 19.86 24.65
C SER A 108 -17.21 19.29 26.04
N ASP A 109 -18.35 19.64 26.63
CA ASP A 109 -18.82 19.08 27.92
C ASP A 109 -19.35 17.63 27.80
N ILE A 110 -19.25 17.01 26.61
CA ILE A 110 -19.73 15.65 26.39
C ILE A 110 -18.64 14.66 26.82
N ASP A 111 -19.01 13.71 27.67
CA ASP A 111 -18.11 12.65 28.09
C ASP A 111 -17.63 11.82 26.89
N TYR A 112 -16.31 11.70 26.75
CA TYR A 112 -15.63 10.93 25.73
C TYR A 112 -16.14 9.48 25.66
N GLU A 113 -16.49 8.88 26.81
CA GLU A 113 -16.97 7.51 26.88
C GLU A 113 -18.35 7.35 26.23
N LEU A 114 -19.21 8.39 26.32
CA LEU A 114 -20.51 8.42 25.64
C LEU A 114 -20.35 8.59 24.13
N MET A 115 -19.41 9.45 23.72
CA MET A 115 -19.08 9.65 22.30
C MET A 115 -18.51 8.38 21.67
N ASP A 116 -17.68 7.64 22.40
CA ASP A 116 -17.03 6.41 21.91
C ASP A 116 -18.07 5.31 21.70
N GLN A 117 -19.02 5.15 22.63
CA GLN A 117 -20.15 4.22 22.48
C GLN A 117 -20.95 4.49 21.19
N ALA A 118 -21.30 5.75 20.96
CA ALA A 118 -22.05 6.15 19.77
C ALA A 118 -21.21 5.97 18.48
N SER A 119 -19.92 6.28 18.54
CA SER A 119 -18.99 6.09 17.42
C SER A 119 -18.83 4.62 17.05
N GLN A 120 -18.61 3.73 18.02
CA GLN A 120 -18.47 2.30 17.81
C GLN A 120 -19.72 1.69 17.17
N TYR A 121 -20.92 2.07 17.64
CA TYR A 121 -22.16 1.63 17.00
C TYR A 121 -22.27 2.11 15.55
N LYS A 122 -21.95 3.38 15.28
CA LYS A 122 -21.98 3.95 13.93
C LYS A 122 -20.94 3.30 13.00
N GLN A 123 -19.76 2.94 13.52
CA GLN A 123 -18.76 2.13 12.81
C GLN A 123 -19.32 0.77 12.42
N VAL A 124 -20.02 0.08 13.33
CA VAL A 124 -20.71 -1.17 13.01
C VAL A 124 -21.81 -0.95 11.97
N LYS A 125 -22.62 0.11 12.07
CA LYS A 125 -23.66 0.42 11.08
C LYS A 125 -23.10 0.69 9.70
N ARG A 126 -21.97 1.40 9.60
CA ARG A 126 -21.21 1.56 8.37
C ARG A 126 -20.69 0.22 7.87
N PHE A 127 -20.14 -0.60 8.77
CA PHE A 127 -19.79 -1.98 8.46
C PHE A 127 -21.01 -2.82 8.09
N LEU A 128 -22.27 -2.48 8.39
CA LEU A 128 -23.49 -3.23 8.04
C LEU A 128 -24.30 -2.61 6.88
N SER A 129 -23.88 -1.46 6.35
CA SER A 129 -24.58 -0.79 5.26
C SER A 129 -24.17 -1.37 3.90
N SER A 130 -25.13 -1.64 3.01
CA SER A 130 -24.90 -2.29 1.70
C SER A 130 -23.96 -1.52 0.76
N ARG A 131 -23.71 -0.23 1.02
CA ARG A 131 -22.75 0.60 0.26
C ARG A 131 -21.31 0.48 0.77
N THR A 132 -21.09 0.01 1.99
CA THR A 132 -19.80 0.12 2.70
C THR A 132 -19.34 -1.18 3.40
N LEU A 133 -20.24 -2.15 3.57
CA LEU A 133 -20.06 -3.45 4.23
C LEU A 133 -18.87 -4.28 3.75
N GLY A 134 -18.62 -4.27 2.44
CA GLY A 134 -17.67 -5.16 1.80
C GLY A 134 -16.37 -4.47 1.40
N GLU A 135 -16.33 -3.16 1.24
CA GLU A 135 -15.13 -2.55 0.67
C GLU A 135 -13.99 -2.56 1.69
N GLU A 136 -14.20 -2.06 2.90
CA GLU A 136 -13.12 -1.96 3.90
C GLU A 136 -12.65 -3.33 4.40
N TYR A 137 -13.57 -4.26 4.70
CA TYR A 137 -13.22 -5.61 5.15
C TYR A 137 -12.43 -6.38 4.09
N TYR A 138 -12.83 -6.30 2.82
CA TYR A 138 -12.11 -7.01 1.76
C TYR A 138 -10.82 -6.26 1.35
N LEU A 139 -10.79 -4.93 1.37
CA LEU A 139 -9.55 -4.16 1.14
C LEU A 139 -8.49 -4.45 2.21
N LYS A 140 -8.87 -4.43 3.48
CA LYS A 140 -7.94 -4.64 4.58
C LYS A 140 -7.47 -6.09 4.67
N ASN A 141 -8.39 -7.05 4.61
CA ASN A 141 -8.07 -8.45 4.87
C ASN A 141 -7.59 -9.21 3.63
N ILE A 142 -8.01 -8.81 2.43
CA ILE A 142 -7.67 -9.52 1.19
C ILE A 142 -6.63 -8.75 0.39
N PHE A 143 -6.87 -7.47 0.14
CA PHE A 143 -6.09 -6.74 -0.85
C PHE A 143 -4.67 -6.44 -0.38
N ALA A 144 -4.48 -5.94 0.84
CA ALA A 144 -3.13 -5.64 1.35
C ALA A 144 -2.22 -6.89 1.42
N PRO A 145 -2.66 -8.05 1.96
CA PRO A 145 -1.85 -9.28 1.93
C PRO A 145 -1.49 -9.75 0.51
N ILE A 146 -2.37 -9.57 -0.47
CA ILE A 146 -2.10 -9.94 -1.86
C ILE A 146 -1.07 -9.02 -2.51
N LEU A 147 -1.13 -7.71 -2.26
CA LEU A 147 -0.11 -6.79 -2.73
C LEU A 147 1.27 -7.15 -2.15
N PHE A 148 1.32 -7.50 -0.86
CA PHE A 148 2.54 -8.02 -0.25
C PHE A 148 3.05 -9.28 -0.96
N PHE A 149 2.18 -10.26 -1.18
CA PHE A 149 2.52 -11.49 -1.93
C PHE A 149 3.10 -11.17 -3.31
N ILE A 150 2.46 -10.28 -4.07
CA ILE A 150 2.89 -9.91 -5.42
C ILE A 150 4.25 -9.21 -5.39
N CYS A 151 4.47 -8.31 -4.45
CA CYS A 151 5.76 -7.63 -4.31
C CYS A 151 6.88 -8.63 -4.01
N VAL A 152 6.66 -9.55 -3.08
CA VAL A 152 7.67 -10.56 -2.71
C VAL A 152 7.94 -11.54 -3.83
N ILE A 153 6.90 -12.11 -4.46
CA ILE A 153 7.09 -13.05 -5.58
C ILE A 153 7.70 -12.33 -6.79
N GLY A 154 7.26 -11.11 -7.09
CA GLY A 154 7.83 -10.27 -8.14
C GLY A 154 9.31 -10.04 -7.95
N PHE A 155 9.74 -9.74 -6.72
CA PHE A 155 11.14 -9.62 -6.34
C PHE A 155 11.92 -10.92 -6.53
N LEU A 156 11.36 -12.06 -6.09
CA LEU A 156 11.98 -13.38 -6.23
C LEU A 156 12.24 -13.75 -7.69
N ILE A 157 11.24 -13.57 -8.56
CA ILE A 157 11.32 -13.98 -9.97
C ILE A 157 12.02 -12.95 -10.87
N THR A 158 12.57 -11.87 -10.30
CA THR A 158 13.30 -10.84 -11.07
C THR A 158 14.67 -10.59 -10.49
N SER A 159 14.79 -9.66 -9.55
CA SER A 159 16.07 -9.19 -9.02
C SER A 159 16.82 -10.23 -8.21
N LEU A 160 16.10 -11.08 -7.47
CA LEU A 160 16.74 -12.19 -6.76
C LEU A 160 17.21 -13.24 -7.77
N GLU A 161 16.39 -13.59 -8.77
CA GLU A 161 16.83 -14.45 -9.87
C GLU A 161 18.09 -13.90 -10.55
N GLN A 162 18.13 -12.62 -10.89
CA GLN A 162 19.30 -11.95 -11.50
C GLN A 162 20.55 -11.94 -10.65
N SER A 163 20.40 -12.03 -9.33
CA SER A 163 21.51 -12.11 -8.38
C SER A 163 22.10 -13.53 -8.32
N LEU A 164 21.40 -14.54 -8.85
CA LEU A 164 21.88 -15.93 -8.86
C LEU A 164 22.74 -16.21 -10.10
N PRO A 165 23.79 -17.05 -9.99
CA PRO A 165 24.56 -17.54 -11.14
C PRO A 165 23.67 -18.17 -12.22
N TYR A 166 22.53 -18.74 -11.83
CA TYR A 166 21.58 -19.33 -12.76
C TYR A 166 21.06 -18.36 -13.82
N TYR A 167 20.97 -17.07 -13.50
CA TYR A 167 20.43 -16.08 -14.43
C TYR A 167 21.21 -16.03 -15.74
N GLU A 168 22.51 -16.29 -15.73
CA GLU A 168 23.32 -16.33 -16.95
C GLU A 168 22.85 -17.47 -17.87
N PHE A 169 22.46 -18.63 -17.34
CA PHE A 169 21.85 -19.69 -18.14
C PHE A 169 20.47 -19.30 -18.69
N SER A 170 19.73 -18.47 -17.96
CA SER A 170 18.44 -17.98 -18.44
C SER A 170 18.58 -17.09 -19.70
N THR A 171 19.74 -16.48 -19.94
CA THR A 171 20.01 -15.73 -21.18
C THR A 171 20.14 -16.61 -22.42
N MET A 172 20.27 -17.92 -22.25
CA MET A 172 20.33 -18.90 -23.34
C MET A 172 18.94 -19.47 -23.69
N PHE A 173 17.87 -18.99 -23.06
CA PHE A 173 16.52 -19.42 -23.37
C PHE A 173 16.08 -19.03 -24.78
N PRO A 174 15.16 -19.79 -25.40
CA PRO A 174 14.79 -19.60 -26.81
C PRO A 174 13.92 -18.37 -27.08
N TRP A 175 13.64 -17.54 -26.07
CA TRP A 175 12.86 -16.31 -26.19
C TRP A 175 13.70 -15.08 -25.82
N LYS A 176 13.28 -13.89 -26.25
CA LYS A 176 14.03 -12.66 -25.99
C LYS A 176 13.82 -12.21 -24.56
N LYS A 177 14.87 -11.69 -23.92
CA LYS A 177 14.81 -11.21 -22.52
C LYS A 177 13.84 -10.06 -22.29
N ARG A 178 13.71 -9.17 -23.26
CA ARG A 178 12.68 -8.11 -23.24
C ARG A 178 11.25 -8.66 -23.14
N ASP A 179 10.98 -9.84 -23.70
CA ASP A 179 9.65 -10.44 -23.65
C ASP A 179 9.37 -11.03 -22.25
N GLU A 180 10.40 -11.32 -21.44
CA GLU A 180 10.23 -11.76 -20.05
C GLU A 180 9.58 -10.70 -19.16
N VAL A 181 9.68 -9.41 -19.49
CA VAL A 181 9.01 -8.33 -18.73
C VAL A 181 7.51 -8.60 -18.67
N TRP A 182 6.86 -8.74 -19.83
CA TRP A 182 5.42 -9.00 -19.90
C TRP A 182 5.06 -10.42 -19.46
N MET A 183 5.87 -11.42 -19.82
CA MET A 183 5.58 -12.81 -19.42
C MET A 183 5.62 -12.99 -17.90
N LYS A 184 6.61 -12.44 -17.21
CA LYS A 184 6.71 -12.52 -15.75
C LYS A 184 5.62 -11.70 -15.08
N ALA A 185 5.29 -10.52 -15.60
CA ALA A 185 4.17 -9.71 -15.09
C ALA A 185 2.83 -10.47 -15.18
N LEU A 186 2.56 -11.14 -16.31
CA LEU A 186 1.35 -11.94 -16.49
C LEU A 186 1.33 -13.20 -15.60
N ILE A 187 2.46 -13.88 -15.43
CA ILE A 187 2.58 -15.01 -14.51
C ILE A 187 2.30 -14.56 -13.07
N LEU A 188 2.92 -13.47 -12.65
CA LEU A 188 2.76 -12.91 -11.32
C LEU A 188 1.32 -12.47 -11.06
N PHE A 189 0.71 -11.78 -12.02
CA PHE A 189 -0.69 -11.39 -11.98
C PHE A 189 -1.62 -12.61 -11.88
N GLY A 190 -1.35 -13.67 -12.66
CA GLY A 190 -2.11 -14.92 -12.59
C GLY A 190 -2.01 -15.64 -11.24
N LEU A 191 -0.81 -15.67 -10.63
CA LEU A 191 -0.62 -16.17 -9.27
C LEU A 191 -1.38 -15.30 -8.25
N GLY A 192 -1.33 -13.98 -8.40
CA GLY A 192 -2.09 -13.03 -7.59
C GLY A 192 -3.60 -13.28 -7.67
N LEU A 193 -4.15 -13.51 -8.88
CA LEU A 193 -5.57 -13.85 -9.08
C LEU A 193 -5.97 -15.14 -8.35
N LEU A 194 -5.13 -16.18 -8.38
CA LEU A 194 -5.41 -17.42 -7.66
C LEU A 194 -5.46 -17.20 -6.15
N VAL A 195 -4.51 -16.43 -5.61
CA VAL A 195 -4.48 -16.08 -4.18
C VAL A 195 -5.66 -15.19 -3.81
N LEU A 196 -6.06 -14.25 -4.68
CA LEU A 196 -7.25 -13.42 -4.54
C LEU A 196 -8.52 -14.26 -4.40
N LEU A 197 -8.73 -15.21 -5.31
CA LEU A 197 -9.90 -16.08 -5.29
C LEU A 197 -9.95 -16.95 -4.02
N ALA A 198 -8.82 -17.55 -3.64
CA ALA A 198 -8.74 -18.35 -2.42
C ALA A 198 -9.01 -17.52 -1.16
N ASN A 199 -8.42 -16.33 -1.05
CA ASN A 199 -8.67 -15.42 0.06
C ASN A 199 -10.12 -14.96 0.12
N PHE A 200 -10.72 -14.67 -1.03
CA PHE A 200 -12.12 -14.30 -1.11
C PHE A 200 -13.04 -15.39 -0.54
N ILE A 201 -12.79 -16.66 -0.90
CA ILE A 201 -13.52 -17.80 -0.37
C ILE A 201 -13.34 -17.90 1.15
N VAL A 202 -12.10 -17.81 1.64
CA VAL A 202 -11.80 -17.89 3.09
C VAL A 202 -12.51 -16.79 3.87
N SER A 203 -12.40 -15.53 3.45
CA SER A 203 -13.02 -14.40 4.15
C SER A 203 -14.55 -14.48 4.12
N SER A 204 -15.13 -15.00 3.04
CA SER A 204 -16.57 -15.25 2.92
C SER A 204 -17.04 -16.36 3.87
N LEU A 205 -16.29 -17.45 3.98
CA LEU A 205 -16.58 -18.54 4.92
C LEU A 205 -16.50 -18.06 6.38
N ILE A 206 -15.51 -17.25 6.72
CA ILE A 206 -15.39 -16.65 8.06
C ILE A 206 -16.62 -15.77 8.36
N LEU A 207 -16.97 -14.87 7.44
CA LEU A 207 -18.10 -13.95 7.61
C LEU A 207 -19.43 -14.71 7.77
N THR A 208 -19.69 -15.72 6.94
CA THR A 208 -20.90 -16.56 7.01
C THR A 208 -20.96 -17.43 8.27
N SER A 209 -19.81 -17.83 8.83
CA SER A 209 -19.72 -18.55 10.09
C SER A 209 -19.89 -17.65 11.33
N SER A 210 -19.71 -16.34 11.19
CA SER A 210 -19.79 -15.38 12.30
C SER A 210 -21.23 -15.11 12.77
N SER A 211 -21.35 -14.46 13.93
CA SER A 211 -22.61 -13.96 14.50
C SER A 211 -23.28 -12.88 13.64
N LEU A 212 -22.50 -12.17 12.80
CA LEU A 212 -22.95 -11.08 11.93
C LEU A 212 -23.58 -11.58 10.62
N ALA A 213 -23.51 -12.89 10.34
CA ALA A 213 -23.83 -13.45 9.02
C ALA A 213 -25.24 -13.12 8.49
N ASN A 214 -26.24 -12.96 9.37
CA ASN A 214 -27.63 -12.71 8.94
C ASN A 214 -27.96 -11.23 8.74
N ILE A 215 -27.12 -10.33 9.24
CA ILE A 215 -27.32 -8.86 9.20
C ILE A 215 -26.38 -8.18 8.21
N VAL A 216 -25.33 -8.89 7.79
CA VAL A 216 -24.42 -8.51 6.71
C VAL A 216 -25.16 -8.65 5.37
N SER A 217 -25.29 -7.55 4.64
CA SER A 217 -25.82 -7.55 3.27
C SER A 217 -24.87 -8.27 2.31
N PRO A 218 -25.38 -8.97 1.27
CA PRO A 218 -24.53 -9.54 0.23
C PRO A 218 -23.74 -8.42 -0.47
N PRO A 219 -22.43 -8.62 -0.73
CA PRO A 219 -21.59 -7.53 -1.19
C PRO A 219 -21.92 -7.09 -2.63
N SER A 220 -21.99 -5.77 -2.87
CA SER A 220 -21.94 -5.19 -4.22
C SER A 220 -20.52 -5.31 -4.78
N MET A 221 -20.12 -6.54 -5.12
CA MET A 221 -18.71 -6.93 -5.15
C MET A 221 -17.99 -6.71 -6.49
N GLY A 222 -18.75 -6.52 -7.57
CA GLY A 222 -18.18 -6.45 -8.92
C GLY A 222 -17.25 -5.26 -9.12
N SER A 223 -17.61 -4.08 -8.63
CA SER A 223 -16.78 -2.88 -8.76
C SER A 223 -15.50 -2.99 -7.94
N LEU A 224 -15.60 -3.42 -6.68
CA LEU A 224 -14.46 -3.57 -5.79
C LEU A 224 -13.44 -4.59 -6.33
N LEU A 225 -13.91 -5.75 -6.79
CA LEU A 225 -13.03 -6.77 -7.38
C LEU A 225 -12.33 -6.24 -8.63
N LEU A 226 -13.03 -5.49 -9.49
CA LEU A 226 -12.42 -4.91 -10.68
C LEU A 226 -11.32 -3.90 -10.31
N LYS A 227 -11.57 -3.02 -9.34
CA LYS A 227 -10.59 -2.07 -8.80
C LYS A 227 -9.34 -2.79 -8.26
N MET A 228 -9.54 -3.83 -7.44
CA MET A 228 -8.44 -4.65 -6.91
C MET A 228 -7.65 -5.32 -8.04
N ILE A 229 -8.32 -5.89 -9.05
CA ILE A 229 -7.68 -6.52 -10.20
C ILE A 229 -6.83 -5.52 -10.99
N LEU A 230 -7.32 -4.30 -11.19
CA LEU A 230 -6.58 -3.24 -11.90
C LEU A 230 -5.29 -2.85 -11.16
N ILE A 231 -5.39 -2.56 -9.85
CA ILE A 231 -4.21 -2.20 -9.05
C ILE A 231 -3.25 -3.39 -8.96
N MET A 232 -3.77 -4.62 -8.86
CA MET A 232 -2.97 -5.85 -8.83
C MET A 232 -2.20 -6.06 -10.12
N LEU A 233 -2.84 -5.82 -11.26
CA LEU A 233 -2.20 -5.87 -12.58
C LEU A 233 -1.12 -4.79 -12.69
N ALA A 234 -1.44 -3.55 -12.34
CA ALA A 234 -0.50 -2.44 -12.37
C ALA A 234 0.73 -2.73 -11.48
N THR A 235 0.51 -3.23 -10.26
CA THR A 235 1.58 -3.61 -9.33
C THR A 235 2.42 -4.76 -9.86
N SER A 236 1.80 -5.79 -10.45
CA SER A 236 2.53 -6.91 -11.06
C SER A 236 3.44 -6.47 -12.20
N ILE A 237 2.95 -5.56 -13.05
CA ILE A 237 3.74 -4.95 -14.11
C ILE A 237 4.87 -4.11 -13.52
N MET A 238 4.56 -3.27 -12.54
CA MET A 238 5.49 -2.31 -11.95
C MET A 238 6.66 -2.99 -11.24
N ILE A 239 6.38 -3.99 -10.38
CA ILE A 239 7.41 -4.72 -9.63
C ILE A 239 8.31 -5.52 -10.57
N VAL A 240 7.74 -6.20 -11.57
CA VAL A 240 8.53 -6.98 -12.52
C VAL A 240 9.40 -6.07 -13.37
N SER A 241 8.85 -4.96 -13.86
CA SER A 241 9.58 -3.98 -14.66
C SER A 241 10.72 -3.37 -13.86
N THR A 242 10.45 -3.02 -12.60
CA THR A 242 11.46 -2.49 -11.67
C THR A 242 12.59 -3.49 -11.44
N GLY A 243 12.25 -4.75 -11.16
CA GLY A 243 13.24 -5.81 -10.99
C GLY A 243 14.01 -6.17 -12.26
N MET A 244 13.43 -5.99 -13.44
CA MET A 244 14.10 -6.21 -14.73
C MET A 244 15.02 -5.04 -15.13
N ILE A 245 14.82 -3.84 -14.58
CA ILE A 245 15.73 -2.69 -14.73
C ILE A 245 16.87 -2.77 -13.72
N ALA A 246 16.56 -3.15 -12.48
CA ALA A 246 17.55 -3.54 -11.50
C ALA A 246 18.32 -4.75 -12.00
N GLY A 247 19.59 -4.89 -11.57
CA GLY A 247 20.38 -6.09 -11.86
C GLY A 247 20.60 -6.98 -10.64
N ASN A 248 20.15 -6.54 -9.46
CA ASN A 248 20.19 -7.30 -8.20
C ASN A 248 19.12 -6.82 -7.22
N PHE A 249 19.03 -7.51 -6.09
CA PHE A 249 18.04 -7.28 -5.05
C PHE A 249 18.08 -5.86 -4.44
N LEU A 250 19.28 -5.29 -4.22
CA LEU A 250 19.46 -3.95 -3.66
C LEU A 250 19.05 -2.85 -4.65
N GLY A 251 19.39 -3.03 -5.92
CA GLY A 251 18.94 -2.18 -7.01
C GLY A 251 17.42 -2.17 -7.16
N HIS A 252 16.76 -3.31 -6.93
CA HIS A 252 15.30 -3.38 -6.95
C HIS A 252 14.69 -2.53 -5.82
N ILE A 253 15.20 -2.62 -4.60
CA ILE A 253 14.74 -1.78 -3.47
C ILE A 253 14.90 -0.30 -3.80
N GLY A 254 16.10 0.12 -4.25
CA GLY A 254 16.34 1.52 -4.62
C GLY A 254 15.45 2.00 -5.77
N MET A 255 15.24 1.17 -6.78
CA MET A 255 14.34 1.49 -7.89
C MET A 255 12.88 1.52 -7.47
N MET A 256 12.45 0.74 -6.47
CA MET A 256 11.10 0.86 -5.91
C MET A 256 10.89 2.21 -5.21
N VAL A 257 11.89 2.72 -4.49
CA VAL A 257 11.82 4.07 -3.91
C VAL A 257 11.65 5.12 -5.00
N VAL A 258 12.42 5.02 -6.10
CA VAL A 258 12.30 5.93 -7.24
C VAL A 258 10.95 5.78 -7.94
N SER A 259 10.47 4.55 -8.14
CA SER A 259 9.28 4.26 -8.92
C SER A 259 7.99 4.60 -8.16
N VAL A 260 7.95 4.35 -6.85
CA VAL A 260 6.85 4.73 -5.95
C VAL A 260 6.87 6.23 -5.65
N GLY A 261 8.05 6.77 -5.36
CA GLY A 261 8.23 8.18 -5.03
C GLY A 261 8.03 9.12 -6.21
N GLY A 262 8.34 8.70 -7.44
CA GLY A 262 8.06 9.48 -8.65
C GLY A 262 8.60 10.91 -8.60
N ILE A 263 7.76 11.87 -8.95
CA ILE A 263 8.08 13.31 -8.92
C ILE A 263 8.09 13.83 -7.47
N GLU A 264 7.26 13.26 -6.58
CA GLU A 264 7.24 13.60 -5.15
C GLU A 264 8.63 13.39 -4.52
N LEU A 265 9.34 12.32 -4.88
CA LEU A 265 10.70 12.10 -4.38
C LEU A 265 11.66 13.24 -4.78
N ILE A 266 11.53 13.76 -6.00
CA ILE A 266 12.33 14.89 -6.48
C ILE A 266 11.95 16.15 -5.70
N TRP A 267 10.65 16.39 -5.50
CA TRP A 267 10.16 17.49 -4.68
C TRP A 267 10.69 17.44 -3.24
N GLN A 268 10.59 16.29 -2.57
CA GLN A 268 11.07 16.11 -1.21
C GLN A 268 12.59 16.37 -1.09
N ASN A 269 13.36 15.95 -2.09
CA ASN A 269 14.79 16.27 -2.15
C ASN A 269 15.06 17.77 -2.32
N ILE A 270 14.33 18.45 -3.20
CA ILE A 270 14.44 19.90 -3.38
C ILE A 270 14.05 20.64 -2.08
N ARG A 271 12.95 20.20 -1.45
CA ARG A 271 12.47 20.74 -0.17
C ARG A 271 13.55 20.66 0.90
N VAL A 272 14.19 19.50 1.06
CA VAL A 272 15.28 19.34 2.05
C VAL A 272 16.50 20.19 1.69
N ILE A 273 16.88 20.28 0.42
CA ILE A 273 17.99 21.16 0.00
C ILE A 273 17.70 22.62 0.36
N ILE A 274 16.48 23.10 0.16
CA ILE A 274 16.10 24.48 0.50
C ILE A 274 16.07 24.67 2.02
N SER A 275 15.61 23.67 2.78
CA SER A 275 15.49 23.78 4.24
C SER A 275 16.83 23.89 4.95
N VAL A 276 17.92 23.40 4.34
CA VAL A 276 19.31 23.62 4.78
C VAL A 276 19.68 25.11 4.79
N PHE A 277 19.11 25.91 3.88
CA PHE A 277 19.44 27.34 3.75
C PHE A 277 18.40 28.27 4.37
N SER A 278 17.12 27.89 4.36
CA SER A 278 16.03 28.74 4.86
C SER A 278 14.80 27.92 5.24
N GLN A 279 14.54 27.80 6.53
CA GLN A 279 13.32 27.13 7.02
C GLN A 279 12.05 27.95 6.77
N ASP A 280 12.11 29.28 6.88
CA ASP A 280 10.94 30.15 6.66
C ASP A 280 10.42 30.09 5.22
N THR A 281 11.33 29.88 4.25
CA THR A 281 10.94 29.72 2.84
C THR A 281 10.19 28.41 2.60
N ILE A 282 10.43 27.37 3.41
CA ILE A 282 9.78 26.07 3.28
C ILE A 282 8.29 26.16 3.58
N VAL A 283 7.88 26.91 4.60
CA VAL A 283 6.46 27.03 4.96
C VAL A 283 5.62 27.53 3.78
N ASN A 284 6.10 28.55 3.07
CA ASN A 284 5.41 29.09 1.90
C ASN A 284 5.44 28.12 0.70
N LEU A 285 6.56 27.40 0.51
CA LEU A 285 6.71 26.41 -0.56
C LEU A 285 5.82 25.19 -0.34
N ASP A 286 5.75 24.68 0.89
CA ASP A 286 4.92 23.55 1.28
C ASP A 286 3.44 23.90 1.09
N GLN A 287 3.00 25.08 1.54
CA GLN A 287 1.63 25.55 1.28
C GLN A 287 1.33 25.68 -0.22
N GLY A 288 2.30 26.14 -1.02
CA GLY A 288 2.18 26.21 -2.47
C GLY A 288 2.05 24.83 -3.12
N TYR A 289 2.87 23.87 -2.67
CA TYR A 289 2.86 22.50 -3.14
C TYR A 289 1.58 21.76 -2.75
N GLU A 290 1.10 21.93 -1.52
CA GLU A 290 -0.18 21.38 -1.07
C GLU A 290 -1.35 21.91 -1.92
N LYS A 291 -1.40 23.23 -2.16
CA LYS A 291 -2.39 23.83 -3.06
C LYS A 291 -2.30 23.24 -4.47
N PHE A 292 -1.09 23.05 -4.99
CA PHE A 292 -0.87 22.42 -6.28
C PHE A 292 -1.40 20.98 -6.31
N ILE A 293 -0.98 20.12 -5.37
CA ILE A 293 -1.43 18.72 -5.27
C ILE A 293 -2.94 18.62 -5.09
N ASN A 294 -3.54 19.52 -4.30
CA ASN A 294 -4.99 19.54 -4.09
C ASN A 294 -5.77 19.96 -5.34
N ASN A 295 -5.19 20.79 -6.22
CA ASN A 295 -5.80 21.23 -7.46
C ASN A 295 -5.59 20.26 -8.65
N ILE A 296 -4.67 19.30 -8.54
CA ILE A 296 -4.47 18.28 -9.58
C ILE A 296 -5.64 17.29 -9.59
N SER A 297 -6.06 16.90 -10.80
CA SER A 297 -7.13 15.91 -10.98
C SER A 297 -6.78 14.55 -10.37
N LEU A 298 -7.80 13.79 -9.98
CA LEU A 298 -7.63 12.45 -9.39
C LEU A 298 -6.87 11.47 -10.30
N PHE A 299 -6.97 11.67 -11.62
CA PHE A 299 -6.22 10.95 -12.65
C PHE A 299 -4.74 11.34 -12.68
N ALA A 300 -4.40 12.61 -12.51
CA ALA A 300 -3.01 13.07 -12.60
C ALA A 300 -2.22 12.88 -11.30
N LYS A 301 -2.90 12.75 -10.15
CA LYS A 301 -2.26 12.55 -8.84
C LYS A 301 -1.26 11.37 -8.78
N PRO A 302 -1.57 10.17 -9.30
CA PRO A 302 -0.62 9.05 -9.33
C PRO A 302 0.69 9.32 -10.07
N PHE A 303 0.71 10.26 -11.03
CA PHE A 303 1.93 10.63 -11.76
C PHE A 303 2.91 11.42 -10.88
N MET A 304 2.42 12.08 -9.82
CA MET A 304 3.28 12.71 -8.82
C MET A 304 3.94 11.66 -7.94
N SER A 305 3.17 10.72 -7.42
CA SER A 305 3.63 9.54 -6.70
C SER A 305 2.56 8.47 -6.76
N ILE A 306 2.97 7.20 -6.87
CA ILE A 306 2.04 6.06 -6.80
C ILE A 306 1.29 6.05 -5.46
N LEU A 307 1.87 6.63 -4.39
CA LEU A 307 1.23 6.75 -3.08
C LEU A 307 -0.05 7.58 -3.10
N TYR A 308 -0.25 8.45 -4.09
CA TYR A 308 -1.49 9.21 -4.26
C TYR A 308 -2.58 8.43 -5.01
N THR A 309 -2.37 7.15 -5.31
CA THR A 309 -3.40 6.29 -5.90
C THR A 309 -4.52 6.07 -4.90
N ARG A 310 -5.73 6.50 -5.25
CA ARG A 310 -6.95 6.27 -4.47
C ARG A 310 -7.81 5.19 -5.13
N THR A 311 -8.74 4.61 -4.39
CA THR A 311 -9.66 3.53 -4.84
C THR A 311 -10.79 4.04 -5.75
N PHE A 312 -10.42 4.80 -6.78
CA PHE A 312 -11.30 5.31 -7.83
C PHE A 312 -10.72 4.92 -9.18
N TYR A 313 -11.57 4.47 -10.11
CA TYR A 313 -11.14 3.99 -11.43
C TYR A 313 -10.22 4.96 -12.19
N GLN A 314 -10.46 6.27 -12.09
CA GLN A 314 -9.60 7.28 -12.72
C GLN A 314 -8.15 7.21 -12.19
N SER A 315 -7.99 7.08 -10.87
CA SER A 315 -6.68 7.01 -10.22
C SER A 315 -5.99 5.67 -10.49
N GLU A 316 -6.75 4.57 -10.42
CA GLU A 316 -6.25 3.22 -10.68
C GLU A 316 -5.80 3.02 -12.13
N PHE A 317 -6.55 3.60 -13.08
CA PHE A 317 -6.19 3.57 -14.50
C PHE A 317 -4.93 4.39 -14.78
N ALA A 318 -4.78 5.54 -14.11
CA ALA A 318 -3.54 6.31 -14.18
C ALA A 318 -2.34 5.51 -13.63
N TYR A 319 -2.49 4.80 -12.51
CA TYR A 319 -1.45 3.91 -12.01
C TYR A 319 -1.10 2.80 -13.02
N LEU A 320 -2.09 2.19 -13.67
CA LEU A 320 -1.85 1.22 -14.73
C LEU A 320 -1.05 1.82 -15.90
N ILE A 321 -1.35 3.05 -16.33
CA ILE A 321 -0.58 3.75 -17.37
C ILE A 321 0.88 3.92 -16.94
N ILE A 322 1.13 4.35 -15.71
CA ILE A 322 2.49 4.51 -15.17
C ILE A 322 3.22 3.17 -15.17
N ALA A 323 2.57 2.09 -14.73
CA ALA A 323 3.14 0.76 -14.76
C ALA A 323 3.51 0.30 -16.19
N ILE A 324 2.65 0.60 -17.18
CA ILE A 324 2.93 0.31 -18.59
C ILE A 324 4.12 1.13 -19.11
N LEU A 325 4.22 2.42 -18.76
CA LEU A 325 5.38 3.25 -19.11
C LEU A 325 6.67 2.68 -18.52
N TRP A 326 6.62 2.18 -17.28
CA TRP A 326 7.75 1.52 -16.65
C TRP A 326 8.10 0.19 -17.32
N ALA A 327 7.11 -0.57 -17.78
CA ALA A 327 7.32 -1.78 -18.56
C ALA A 327 7.96 -1.49 -19.92
N ILE A 328 7.59 -0.39 -20.57
CA ILE A 328 8.25 0.06 -21.81
C ILE A 328 9.71 0.39 -21.53
N LEU A 329 10.01 1.11 -20.45
CA LEU A 329 11.39 1.40 -20.04
C LEU A 329 12.18 0.09 -19.79
N ALA A 330 11.60 -0.84 -19.02
CA ALA A 330 12.22 -2.14 -18.75
C ALA A 330 12.43 -2.96 -20.03
N TYR A 331 11.48 -2.91 -20.97
CA TYR A 331 11.58 -3.57 -22.28
C TYR A 331 12.76 -3.02 -23.08
N LEU A 332 12.92 -1.70 -23.14
CA LEU A 332 14.02 -1.03 -23.84
C LEU A 332 15.38 -1.32 -23.21
N VAL A 333 15.47 -1.31 -21.87
CA VAL A 333 16.68 -1.67 -21.13
C VAL A 333 17.05 -3.14 -21.37
N SER A 334 16.06 -4.02 -21.36
CA SER A 334 16.24 -5.48 -21.49
C SER A 334 16.57 -5.94 -22.92
N GLN A 335 16.48 -5.07 -23.93
CA GLN A 335 16.95 -5.39 -25.28
C GLN A 335 18.47 -5.56 -25.35
N LYS A 336 19.20 -4.89 -24.46
CA LYS A 336 20.68 -4.84 -24.45
C LYS A 336 21.28 -5.71 -23.34
N LEU A 337 20.49 -6.65 -22.81
CA LEU A 337 20.83 -7.48 -21.66
C LEU A 337 21.71 -8.66 -22.08
N GLY A 338 22.99 -8.61 -21.73
CA GLY A 338 23.91 -9.76 -21.72
C GLY A 338 24.14 -10.26 -20.30
N GLY A 339 24.47 -11.55 -20.12
CA GLY A 339 24.71 -12.15 -18.81
C GLY A 339 25.77 -11.44 -17.95
N GLU A 340 26.71 -10.77 -18.60
CA GLU A 340 27.78 -9.97 -17.99
C GLU A 340 27.26 -8.82 -17.09
N LYS A 341 26.05 -8.32 -17.37
CA LYS A 341 25.43 -7.23 -16.60
C LYS A 341 24.55 -7.68 -15.43
N SER A 342 24.35 -8.99 -15.24
CA SER A 342 23.63 -9.50 -14.06
C SER A 342 24.41 -9.22 -12.78
N GLY A 343 23.74 -8.93 -11.66
CA GLY A 343 24.38 -8.66 -10.37
C GLY A 343 24.82 -7.21 -10.16
N TYR A 344 24.88 -6.37 -11.20
CA TYR A 344 25.06 -4.93 -11.01
C TYR A 344 23.80 -4.29 -10.40
N MET A 345 23.93 -3.12 -9.79
CA MET A 345 22.79 -2.44 -9.18
C MET A 345 21.70 -2.11 -10.22
N ILE A 346 22.07 -1.50 -11.35
CA ILE A 346 21.19 -1.15 -12.47
C ILE A 346 21.82 -1.66 -13.77
N ILE A 347 21.03 -2.29 -14.63
CA ILE A 347 21.58 -2.95 -15.83
C ILE A 347 21.92 -1.95 -16.95
N SER A 348 21.18 -0.85 -17.04
CA SER A 348 21.39 0.20 -18.06
C SER A 348 22.23 1.33 -17.51
N THR A 349 23.38 1.60 -18.13
CA THR A 349 24.28 2.70 -17.78
C THR A 349 23.61 4.08 -17.86
N SER A 350 22.64 4.26 -18.77
CA SER A 350 21.90 5.53 -18.85
C SER A 350 20.98 5.73 -17.66
N VAL A 351 20.29 4.66 -17.23
CA VAL A 351 19.40 4.68 -16.07
C VAL A 351 20.21 4.78 -14.78
N GLU A 352 21.33 4.07 -14.73
CA GLU A 352 22.29 4.06 -13.62
C GLU A 352 22.68 5.48 -13.18
N LYS A 353 23.05 6.35 -14.14
CA LYS A 353 23.47 7.73 -13.83
C LYS A 353 22.37 8.52 -13.13
N ILE A 354 21.14 8.43 -13.62
CA ILE A 354 19.99 9.17 -13.06
C ILE A 354 19.67 8.64 -11.67
N VAL A 355 19.57 7.32 -11.54
CA VAL A 355 19.21 6.65 -10.27
C VAL A 355 20.29 6.86 -9.21
N LYS A 356 21.57 6.88 -9.61
CA LYS A 356 22.67 7.14 -8.70
C LYS A 356 22.61 8.57 -8.15
N VAL A 357 22.35 9.56 -8.98
CA VAL A 357 22.17 10.95 -8.53
C VAL A 357 20.98 11.04 -7.58
N LEU A 358 19.83 10.48 -7.95
CA LEU A 358 18.65 10.46 -7.08
C LEU A 358 18.93 9.75 -5.76
N GLY A 359 19.61 8.60 -5.78
CA GLY A 359 19.99 7.86 -4.58
C GLY A 359 20.91 8.65 -3.66
N ILE A 360 21.93 9.32 -4.23
CA ILE A 360 22.85 10.18 -3.48
C ILE A 360 22.09 11.31 -2.80
N VAL A 361 21.24 12.03 -3.54
CA VAL A 361 20.50 13.17 -2.98
C VAL A 361 19.48 12.68 -1.95
N SER A 362 18.72 11.62 -2.23
CA SER A 362 17.75 11.06 -1.27
C SER A 362 18.38 10.59 0.03
N LEU A 363 19.53 9.90 -0.03
CA LEU A 363 20.23 9.47 1.17
C LEU A 363 20.83 10.66 1.93
N THR A 364 21.33 11.67 1.22
CA THR A 364 21.83 12.91 1.82
C THR A 364 20.71 13.66 2.55
N SER A 365 19.55 13.81 1.91
CA SER A 365 18.36 14.43 2.49
C SER A 365 17.91 13.69 3.75
N LEU A 366 17.91 12.35 3.71
CA LEU A 366 17.57 11.52 4.87
C LEU A 366 18.57 11.72 6.03
N PHE A 367 19.88 11.72 5.73
CA PHE A 367 20.92 11.99 6.72
C PHE A 367 20.72 13.36 7.38
N TYR A 368 20.42 14.38 6.58
CA TYR A 368 20.18 15.71 7.08
C TYR A 368 18.99 15.75 8.03
N VAL A 369 17.81 15.24 7.62
CA VAL A 369 16.60 15.26 8.47
C VAL A 369 16.84 14.54 9.80
N ILE A 370 17.48 13.36 9.78
CA ILE A 370 17.76 12.60 11.02
C ILE A 370 18.69 13.39 11.94
N LEU A 371 19.76 13.99 11.41
CA LEU A 371 20.76 14.68 12.20
C LEU A 371 20.28 16.06 12.67
N SER A 372 19.52 16.80 11.86
CA SER A 372 18.93 18.08 12.24
C SER A 372 17.97 17.91 13.40
N ASP A 373 17.09 16.90 13.35
CA ASP A 373 16.10 16.64 14.40
C ASP A 373 16.76 16.15 15.70
N THR A 374 17.90 15.46 15.62
CA THR A 374 18.58 14.88 16.78
C THR A 374 19.55 15.87 17.45
N ILE A 375 20.18 16.77 16.69
CA ILE A 375 21.33 17.57 17.16
C ILE A 375 20.96 19.05 17.32
N LEU A 376 20.00 19.58 16.55
CA LEU A 376 19.83 21.02 16.38
C LEU A 376 18.41 21.47 16.70
N GLY A 377 18.16 21.70 17.99
CA GLY A 377 17.12 22.65 18.42
C GLY A 377 17.47 24.12 18.13
N SER A 378 18.42 24.40 17.22
CA SER A 378 18.93 25.75 16.92
C SER A 378 19.07 25.98 15.42
N ASN A 379 18.50 27.07 14.91
CA ASN A 379 18.54 27.52 13.51
C ASN A 379 19.93 28.05 13.11
N ASN A 380 20.96 27.21 13.08
CA ASN A 380 22.30 27.59 12.62
C ASN A 380 22.60 27.03 11.24
N ILE A 381 22.37 27.87 10.23
CA ILE A 381 22.59 27.57 8.80
C ILE A 381 23.98 26.99 8.53
N ILE A 382 25.03 27.41 9.24
CA ILE A 382 26.38 26.89 9.02
C ILE A 382 26.47 25.40 9.40
N ILE A 383 25.82 25.02 10.50
CA ILE A 383 25.82 23.62 10.95
C ILE A 383 24.93 22.79 10.02
N ASP A 384 23.78 23.32 9.59
CA ASP A 384 22.89 22.65 8.63
C ASP A 384 23.61 22.35 7.32
N ILE A 385 24.35 23.33 6.78
CA ILE A 385 25.18 23.16 5.59
C ILE A 385 26.28 22.11 5.84
N ALA A 386 26.93 22.14 7.00
CA ALA A 386 27.98 21.18 7.34
C ALA A 386 27.43 19.75 7.40
N ILE A 387 26.29 19.53 8.04
CA ILE A 387 25.60 18.24 8.11
C ILE A 387 25.24 17.75 6.71
N TYR A 388 24.60 18.60 5.90
CA TYR A 388 24.21 18.23 4.54
C TYR A 388 25.43 17.90 3.68
N ALA A 389 26.50 18.70 3.75
CA ALA A 389 27.74 18.45 3.01
C ALA A 389 28.41 17.13 3.43
N LEU A 390 28.41 16.82 4.72
CA LEU A 390 28.97 15.57 5.25
C LEU A 390 28.13 14.36 4.80
N GLY A 391 26.80 14.47 4.88
CA GLY A 391 25.86 13.50 4.33
C GLY A 391 26.06 13.28 2.82
N LEU A 392 26.33 14.35 2.07
CA LEU A 392 26.59 14.29 0.63
C LEU A 392 27.89 13.53 0.34
N LEU A 393 28.97 13.83 1.05
CA LEU A 393 30.25 13.15 0.91
C LEU A 393 30.14 11.64 1.22
N ILE A 394 29.43 11.27 2.29
CA ILE A 394 29.16 9.88 2.64
C ILE A 394 28.36 9.21 1.53
N SER A 395 27.27 9.84 1.09
CA SER A 395 26.37 9.29 0.07
C SER A 395 27.08 9.09 -1.26
N ILE A 396 27.88 10.05 -1.72
CA ILE A 396 28.68 9.92 -2.95
C ILE A 396 29.60 8.69 -2.86
N LYS A 397 30.38 8.57 -1.77
CA LYS A 397 31.30 7.43 -1.60
C LYS A 397 30.55 6.09 -1.56
N LEU A 398 29.45 6.03 -0.80
CA LEU A 398 28.65 4.82 -0.69
C LEU A 398 28.10 4.38 -2.05
N PHE A 399 27.45 5.30 -2.78
CA PHE A 399 26.86 4.98 -4.07
C PHE A 399 27.91 4.74 -5.15
N ASP A 400 29.08 5.38 -5.09
CA ASP A 400 30.22 5.04 -5.96
C ASP A 400 30.66 3.59 -5.80
N ILE A 401 30.68 3.08 -4.58
CA ILE A 401 31.02 1.68 -4.27
C ILE A 401 29.88 0.76 -4.73
N LEU A 402 28.65 1.05 -4.28
CA LEU A 402 27.47 0.23 -4.52
C LEU A 402 27.17 -0.01 -6.01
N PHE A 403 27.35 1.02 -6.85
CA PHE A 403 27.12 0.89 -8.29
C PHE A 403 28.26 0.20 -9.04
N LYS A 404 29.46 0.08 -8.45
CA LYS A 404 30.60 -0.66 -9.03
C LYS A 404 30.61 -2.14 -8.65
N ILE A 405 30.02 -2.50 -7.52
CA ILE A 405 30.02 -3.89 -7.03
C ILE A 405 29.01 -4.73 -7.82
N ARG A 406 29.41 -5.96 -8.16
CA ARG A 406 28.54 -7.01 -8.69
C ARG A 406 28.11 -7.92 -7.54
N LEU A 407 26.85 -7.82 -7.12
CA LEU A 407 26.26 -8.66 -6.09
C LEU A 407 25.71 -9.93 -6.73
N LYS A 408 26.39 -11.06 -6.48
CA LYS A 408 25.96 -12.39 -6.87
C LYS A 408 26.05 -13.35 -5.68
N PHE A 409 25.09 -14.25 -5.56
CA PHE A 409 24.99 -15.23 -4.46
C PHE A 409 24.73 -16.64 -4.97
#